data_AF-A0A371FRD6-F1
#
_entry.id   AF-A0A371FRD6-F1
#
_cell.length_a   1.000
_cell.length_b   1.000
_cell.length_c   1.000
_cell.angle_alpha   90.00
_cell.angle_beta   90.00
_cell.angle_gamma   90.00
#
_symmetry.space_group_name_H-M   'P 1'
#
loop_
_entity.id
_entity.type
_entity.pdbx_description
1 polymer ?
#
loop_
_entity_poly.entity_id
_entity_poly.type
_entity_poly.pdbx_seq_one_letter_code
_entity_poly.pdbx_strand_id
1 'polypeptide(L)'
;MTHCSPSERVCHVCREGEGDFVYMYETVLQDLGVTFPLDRFTAEVLRLVGVAPSQLHPNGWAALQAFKVVCAALTLAPSAPVFLSHYTIRVGKKVGWVSLAPLPNTSLFTAYTASYKGFKDRFLKIRALAEGSLCTDGQPMPLYWRLPLKASVTQKSRLSREEKVTLQLLDELP
;
A
#
# COMPACT_ATOMS: atom_id res chain seq x y z
N MET A 1 -18.72 7.09 -0.55
CA MET A 1 -17.90 7.18 0.67
C MET A 1 -18.80 7.66 1.79
N THR A 2 -18.75 7.06 2.97
CA THR A 2 -19.61 7.43 4.09
C THR A 2 -18.74 7.78 5.30
N HIS A 3 -19.13 8.82 6.05
CA HIS A 3 -18.43 9.21 7.27
C HIS A 3 -18.62 8.15 8.36
N CYS A 4 -17.56 7.88 9.11
CA CYS A 4 -17.58 6.87 10.17
C CYS A 4 -18.29 7.40 11.42
N SER A 5 -18.92 6.50 12.19
CA SER A 5 -19.52 6.85 13.49
C SER A 5 -18.44 7.18 14.54
N PRO A 6 -18.75 7.95 15.60
CA PRO A 6 -17.77 8.27 16.66
C PRO A 6 -17.18 7.05 17.38
N SER A 7 -17.93 5.94 17.40
CA SER A 7 -17.49 4.66 17.97
C SER A 7 -16.63 3.82 17.03
N GLU A 8 -16.62 4.11 15.73
CA GLU A 8 -15.83 3.36 14.76
C GLU A 8 -14.34 3.65 14.93
N ARG A 9 -13.55 2.62 14.69
CA ARG A 9 -12.10 2.69 14.63
C ARG A 9 -11.65 2.14 13.29
N VAL A 10 -10.59 2.74 12.76
CA VAL A 10 -9.99 2.38 11.45
C VAL A 10 -9.54 0.91 11.35
N CYS A 11 -9.40 0.22 12.50
CA CYS A 11 -8.98 -1.17 12.62
C CYS A 11 -10.14 -2.15 12.84
N HIS A 12 -11.40 -1.68 12.82
CA HIS A 12 -12.56 -2.57 12.96
C HIS A 12 -12.72 -3.49 11.76
N VAL A 13 -13.20 -4.71 12.02
CA VAL A 13 -13.53 -5.72 11.02
C VAL A 13 -15.02 -5.67 10.66
N CYS A 14 -15.40 -6.37 9.60
CA CYS A 14 -16.80 -6.53 9.21
C CYS A 14 -17.64 -7.16 10.32
N ARG A 15 -18.88 -6.68 10.50
CA ARG A 15 -19.89 -7.35 11.32
C ARG A 15 -20.62 -8.43 10.52
N GLU A 16 -21.25 -9.36 11.22
CA GLU A 16 -22.09 -10.37 10.59
C GLU A 16 -23.23 -9.72 9.78
N GLY A 17 -23.41 -10.15 8.53
CA GLY A 17 -24.41 -9.58 7.61
C GLY A 17 -24.02 -8.23 6.97
N GLU A 18 -22.85 -7.66 7.29
CA GLU A 18 -22.35 -6.44 6.67
C GLU A 18 -21.56 -6.78 5.39
N GLY A 19 -21.78 -6.01 4.31
CA GLY A 19 -21.00 -6.17 3.08
C GLY A 19 -19.55 -5.69 3.23
N ASP A 20 -18.63 -6.30 2.48
CA ASP A 20 -17.20 -6.01 2.55
C ASP A 20 -16.85 -4.54 2.35
N PHE A 21 -15.88 -4.06 3.14
CA PHE A 21 -15.38 -2.70 3.08
C PHE A 21 -13.91 -2.61 3.43
N VAL A 22 -13.29 -1.48 3.08
CA VAL A 22 -12.00 -1.06 3.62
C VAL A 22 -12.13 0.28 4.32
N TYR A 23 -11.30 0.50 5.32
CA TYR A 23 -11.05 1.85 5.79
C TYR A 23 -9.89 2.45 5.00
N MET A 24 -9.92 3.77 4.83
CA MET A 24 -8.83 4.53 4.25
C MET A 24 -8.75 5.92 4.87
N TYR A 25 -7.53 6.44 5.02
CA TYR A 25 -7.33 7.80 5.50
C TYR A 25 -7.71 8.81 4.44
N GLU A 26 -8.37 9.88 4.87
CA GLU A 26 -8.79 10.94 3.97
C GLU A 26 -7.59 11.59 3.28
N THR A 27 -6.52 11.86 4.03
CA THR A 27 -5.23 12.33 3.50
C THR A 27 -4.69 11.46 2.36
N VAL A 28 -4.82 10.13 2.45
CA VAL A 28 -4.25 9.26 1.40
C VAL A 28 -5.06 9.39 0.11
N LEU A 29 -6.34 9.69 0.22
CA LEU A 29 -7.22 9.95 -0.93
C LEU A 29 -7.03 11.35 -1.49
N GLN A 30 -7.05 12.37 -0.63
CA GLN A 30 -7.04 13.79 -1.02
C GLN A 30 -5.64 14.30 -1.33
N ASP A 31 -4.67 14.05 -0.44
CA ASP A 31 -3.33 14.63 -0.53
C ASP A 31 -2.40 13.75 -1.40
N LEU A 32 -2.56 12.42 -1.31
CA LEU A 32 -1.73 11.46 -2.05
C LEU A 32 -2.40 10.92 -3.32
N GLY A 33 -3.61 11.38 -3.65
CA GLY A 33 -4.30 11.05 -4.90
C GLY A 33 -4.59 9.56 -5.10
N VAL A 34 -4.73 8.78 -4.03
CA VAL A 34 -5.12 7.36 -4.14
C VAL A 34 -6.61 7.28 -4.42
N THR A 35 -6.98 6.53 -5.47
CA THR A 35 -8.37 6.33 -5.87
C THR A 35 -8.78 4.85 -5.78
N PHE A 36 -10.08 4.61 -5.70
CA PHE A 36 -10.67 3.26 -5.79
C PHE A 36 -11.45 3.12 -7.11
N PRO A 37 -11.49 1.91 -7.71
CA PRO A 37 -10.79 0.69 -7.29
C PRO A 37 -9.27 0.84 -7.35
N LEU A 38 -8.56 0.21 -6.42
CA LEU A 38 -7.09 0.21 -6.42
C LEU A 38 -6.59 -0.50 -7.68
N ASP A 39 -5.53 0.03 -8.28
CA ASP A 39 -4.88 -0.65 -9.39
C ASP A 39 -4.22 -1.97 -8.95
N ARG A 40 -3.98 -2.85 -9.94
CA ARG A 40 -3.38 -4.17 -9.74
C ARG A 40 -2.07 -4.12 -8.96
N PHE A 41 -1.17 -3.19 -9.30
CA PHE A 41 0.15 -3.07 -8.66
C PHE A 41 0.00 -2.75 -7.16
N THR A 42 -0.82 -1.75 -6.84
CA THR A 42 -1.07 -1.29 -5.48
C THR A 42 -1.70 -2.39 -4.63
N ALA A 43 -2.71 -3.07 -5.16
CA ALA A 43 -3.36 -4.19 -4.49
C ALA A 43 -2.41 -5.40 -4.32
N GLU A 44 -1.52 -5.65 -5.28
CA GLU A 44 -0.48 -6.67 -5.18
C GLU A 44 0.54 -6.37 -4.07
N VAL A 45 1.00 -5.12 -3.94
CA VAL A 45 1.87 -4.73 -2.81
C VAL A 45 1.17 -5.00 -1.47
N LEU A 46 -0.09 -4.58 -1.32
CA LEU A 46 -0.85 -4.82 -0.08
C LEU A 46 -1.03 -6.31 0.22
N ARG A 47 -1.24 -7.15 -0.81
CA ARG A 47 -1.31 -8.62 -0.68
C ARG A 47 0.03 -9.22 -0.24
N LEU A 48 1.14 -8.83 -0.88
CA LEU A 48 2.47 -9.33 -0.57
C LEU A 48 2.91 -8.93 0.85
N VAL A 49 2.60 -7.71 1.28
CA VAL A 49 2.87 -7.25 2.65
C VAL A 49 1.87 -7.86 3.66
N GLY A 50 0.66 -8.20 3.19
CA GLY A 50 -0.38 -8.85 3.98
C GLY A 50 -1.15 -7.90 4.89
N VAL A 51 -1.37 -6.66 4.45
CA VAL A 51 -1.91 -5.57 5.29
C VAL A 51 -3.07 -4.85 4.62
N ALA A 52 -3.99 -4.34 5.43
CA ALA A 52 -5.12 -3.56 4.93
C ALA A 52 -4.68 -2.17 4.43
N PRO A 53 -5.45 -1.53 3.52
CA PRO A 53 -5.15 -0.18 3.04
C PRO A 53 -4.91 0.82 4.17
N SER A 54 -5.80 0.84 5.17
CA SER A 54 -5.69 1.72 6.33
C SER A 54 -4.57 1.35 7.31
N GLN A 55 -3.86 0.25 7.12
CA GLN A 55 -2.76 -0.14 7.99
C GLN A 55 -1.40 0.36 7.46
N LEU A 56 -1.30 0.61 6.15
CA LEU A 56 -0.11 1.18 5.53
C LEU A 56 0.02 2.68 5.85
N HIS A 57 1.19 3.07 6.33
CA HIS A 57 1.51 4.46 6.68
C HIS A 57 1.48 5.38 5.45
N PRO A 58 1.07 6.66 5.57
CA PRO A 58 1.02 7.60 4.43
C PRO A 58 2.31 7.70 3.61
N ASN A 59 3.50 7.67 4.24
CA ASN A 59 4.76 7.65 3.49
C ASN A 59 4.91 6.41 2.58
N GLY A 60 4.36 5.26 2.98
CA GLY A 60 4.33 4.07 2.11
C GLY A 60 3.42 4.26 0.91
N TRP A 61 2.27 4.90 1.10
CA TRP A 61 1.36 5.30 0.02
C TRP A 61 1.99 6.30 -0.94
N ALA A 62 2.70 7.31 -0.43
CA ALA A 62 3.41 8.27 -1.25
C ALA A 62 4.50 7.59 -2.11
N ALA A 63 5.24 6.63 -1.53
CA ALA A 63 6.23 5.84 -2.28
C ALA A 63 5.60 5.00 -3.40
N LEU A 64 4.40 4.41 -3.18
CA LEU A 64 3.67 3.69 -4.23
C LEU A 64 3.29 4.60 -5.39
N GLN A 65 2.79 5.80 -5.10
CA GLN A 65 2.42 6.77 -6.13
C GLN A 65 3.65 7.27 -6.91
N ALA A 66 4.73 7.60 -6.20
CA ALA A 66 5.99 7.99 -6.84
C ALA A 66 6.54 6.88 -7.74
N PHE A 67 6.48 5.62 -7.29
CA PHE A 67 6.91 4.47 -8.08
C PHE A 67 6.13 4.34 -9.38
N LYS A 68 4.80 4.47 -9.32
CA LYS A 68 3.95 4.44 -10.53
C LYS A 68 4.33 5.54 -11.52
N VAL A 69 4.64 6.75 -11.05
CA VAL A 69 5.07 7.87 -11.89
C VAL A 69 6.43 7.58 -12.53
N VAL A 70 7.41 7.08 -11.77
CA VAL A 70 8.73 6.71 -12.30
C VAL A 70 8.60 5.60 -13.35
N CYS A 71 7.84 4.55 -13.07
CA CYS A 71 7.60 3.47 -14.04
C CYS A 71 6.95 4.01 -15.31
N ALA A 72 5.93 4.86 -15.19
CA ALA A 72 5.29 5.47 -16.35
C ALA A 72 6.27 6.33 -17.18
N ALA A 73 7.10 7.14 -16.53
CA ALA A 73 8.11 7.97 -17.19
C ALA A 73 9.17 7.14 -17.93
N LEU A 74 9.52 5.98 -17.39
CA LEU A 74 10.48 5.03 -17.97
C LEU A 74 9.82 4.01 -18.91
N THR A 75 8.51 4.11 -19.18
CA THR A 75 7.73 3.15 -19.98
C THR A 75 7.77 1.71 -19.44
N LEU A 76 7.93 1.56 -18.13
CA LEU A 76 7.95 0.30 -17.40
C LEU A 76 6.57 -0.03 -16.82
N ALA A 77 6.22 -1.32 -16.77
CA ALA A 77 5.11 -1.77 -15.96
C ALA A 77 5.53 -1.82 -14.47
N PRO A 78 4.78 -1.21 -13.54
CA PRO A 78 5.13 -1.27 -12.12
C PRO A 78 4.96 -2.70 -11.57
N SER A 79 6.03 -3.25 -10.98
CA SER A 79 6.06 -4.58 -10.34
C SER A 79 6.14 -4.45 -8.82
N ALA A 80 5.23 -5.12 -8.11
CA ALA A 80 5.21 -5.15 -6.65
C ALA A 80 6.47 -5.82 -6.06
N PRO A 81 6.95 -6.97 -6.58
CA PRO A 81 8.23 -7.55 -6.19
C PRO A 81 9.43 -6.59 -6.38
N VAL A 82 9.50 -5.87 -7.50
CA VAL A 82 10.57 -4.90 -7.77
C VAL A 82 10.50 -3.75 -6.76
N PHE A 83 9.33 -3.13 -6.58
CA PHE A 83 9.12 -2.08 -5.59
C PHE A 83 9.56 -2.53 -4.19
N LEU A 84 9.09 -3.69 -3.73
CA LEU A 84 9.40 -4.21 -2.40
C LEU A 84 10.88 -4.61 -2.23
N SER A 85 11.65 -4.73 -3.30
CA SER A 85 13.10 -4.98 -3.21
C SER A 85 13.90 -3.78 -2.70
N HIS A 86 13.31 -2.57 -2.71
CA HIS A 86 13.91 -1.32 -2.22
C HIS A 86 13.49 -0.96 -0.79
N TYR A 87 12.59 -1.73 -0.17
CA TYR A 87 12.00 -1.40 1.14
C TYR A 87 12.04 -2.58 2.10
N THR A 88 12.17 -2.28 3.39
CA THR A 88 11.90 -3.21 4.49
C THR A 88 10.58 -2.86 5.15
N ILE A 89 9.78 -3.89 5.43
CA ILE A 89 8.52 -3.76 6.16
C ILE A 89 8.83 -3.59 7.65
N ARG A 90 8.39 -2.48 8.24
CA ARG A 90 8.49 -2.22 9.68
C ARG A 90 7.11 -2.19 10.32
N VAL A 91 6.93 -3.03 11.33
CA VAL A 91 5.68 -3.14 12.09
C VAL A 91 5.81 -2.33 13.38
N GLY A 92 4.81 -1.49 13.68
CA GLY A 92 4.73 -0.81 14.97
C GLY A 92 4.71 -1.79 16.17
N LYS A 93 5.21 -1.34 17.33
CA LYS A 93 5.42 -2.17 18.54
C LYS A 93 4.16 -2.86 19.11
N LYS A 94 2.95 -2.44 18.74
CA LYS A 94 1.67 -3.08 19.05
C LYS A 94 0.95 -3.23 17.72
N VAL A 95 0.30 -4.39 17.47
CA VAL A 95 -0.45 -4.73 16.24
C VAL A 95 -0.96 -3.46 15.57
N GLY A 96 -0.28 -3.00 14.53
CA GLY A 96 -0.31 -1.59 14.24
C GLY A 96 0.22 -1.24 12.88
N TRP A 97 0.36 0.07 12.71
CA TRP A 97 0.88 0.75 11.54
C TRP A 97 2.05 0.01 10.92
N VAL A 98 1.98 -0.13 9.60
CA VAL A 98 3.01 -0.74 8.79
C VAL A 98 3.64 0.37 7.98
N SER A 99 4.95 0.49 8.12
CA SER A 99 5.74 1.46 7.39
C SER A 99 6.70 0.74 6.46
N LEU A 100 6.89 1.30 5.28
CA LEU A 100 7.93 0.88 4.36
C LEU A 100 9.15 1.76 4.65
N ALA A 101 10.19 1.15 5.21
CA ALA A 101 11.46 1.83 5.46
C ALA A 101 12.38 1.57 4.27
N PRO A 102 12.93 2.63 3.64
CA PRO A 102 13.86 2.42 2.54
C PRO A 102 15.08 1.61 2.99
N LEU A 103 15.54 0.70 2.13
CA LEU A 103 16.78 -0.04 2.35
C LEU A 103 18.01 0.84 2.09
N PRO A 104 19.09 0.71 2.86
CA PRO A 104 20.32 1.48 2.63
C PRO A 104 20.86 1.25 1.22
N ASN A 105 21.26 2.33 0.54
CA ASN A 105 21.88 2.33 -0.80
C ASN A 105 21.02 1.74 -1.93
N THR A 106 19.75 1.44 -1.68
CA THR A 106 18.81 0.94 -2.71
C THR A 106 17.48 1.67 -2.64
N SER A 107 17.35 2.76 -1.89
CA SER A 107 16.08 3.48 -1.78
C SER A 107 15.80 4.29 -3.03
N LEU A 108 14.68 4.03 -3.70
CA LEU A 108 14.26 4.86 -4.84
C LEU A 108 13.80 6.25 -4.42
N PHE A 109 13.20 6.36 -3.22
CA PHE A 109 12.59 7.60 -2.76
C PHE A 109 12.97 7.90 -1.32
N THR A 110 13.18 9.19 -1.04
CA THR A 110 13.17 9.71 0.31
C THR A 110 11.73 9.77 0.84
N ALA A 111 11.58 9.87 2.16
CA ALA A 111 10.26 9.96 2.76
C ALA A 111 9.55 11.25 2.32
N TYR A 112 8.28 11.14 1.90
CA TYR A 112 7.46 12.28 1.49
C TYR A 112 7.40 13.39 2.57
N THR A 113 7.26 12.99 3.83
CA THR A 113 7.50 13.89 4.97
C THR A 113 8.33 13.18 6.03
N ALA A 114 9.20 13.93 6.73
CA ALA A 114 9.95 13.42 7.87
C ALA A 114 9.03 12.95 9.01
N SER A 115 7.84 13.54 9.14
CA SER A 115 6.84 13.15 10.12
C SER A 115 5.43 13.47 9.61
N TYR A 116 4.71 12.45 9.18
CA TYR A 116 3.31 12.59 8.78
C TYR A 116 2.45 12.59 10.05
N LYS A 117 2.05 13.77 10.52
CA LYS A 117 1.26 13.96 11.75
C LYS A 117 -0.20 14.26 11.42
N GLY A 118 -1.10 14.06 12.39
CA GLY A 118 -2.52 14.46 12.28
C GLY A 118 -3.40 13.65 11.32
N PHE A 119 -2.85 12.75 10.51
CA PHE A 119 -3.64 11.99 9.52
C PHE A 119 -4.65 11.02 10.15
N LYS A 120 -4.49 10.67 11.43
CA LYS A 120 -5.24 9.58 12.08
C LYS A 120 -6.69 9.93 12.43
N ASP A 121 -7.01 11.22 12.48
CA ASP A 121 -8.29 11.71 12.99
C ASP A 121 -9.40 11.66 11.94
N ARG A 122 -9.06 11.48 10.67
CA ARG A 122 -10.01 11.52 9.54
C ARG A 122 -9.85 10.31 8.63
N PHE A 123 -10.86 9.44 8.62
CA PHE A 123 -10.89 8.24 7.79
C PHE A 123 -12.30 7.94 7.28
N LEU A 124 -12.37 7.25 6.15
CA LEU A 124 -13.60 6.91 5.45
C LEU A 124 -13.75 5.40 5.36
N LYS A 125 -15.01 4.94 5.41
CA LYS A 125 -15.38 3.57 5.06
C LYS A 125 -15.72 3.53 3.57
N ILE A 126 -15.02 2.67 2.82
CA ILE A 126 -15.16 2.50 1.38
C ILE A 126 -15.71 1.11 1.10
N ARG A 127 -16.81 1.05 0.36
CA ARG A 127 -17.47 -0.18 -0.08
C ARG A 127 -17.55 -0.19 -1.59
N ALA A 128 -17.38 -1.35 -2.17
CA ALA A 128 -17.82 -1.57 -3.53
C ALA A 128 -19.36 -1.60 -3.57
N LEU A 129 -19.94 -1.11 -4.67
CA LEU A 129 -21.35 -1.35 -4.96
C LEU A 129 -21.54 -2.82 -5.37
N ALA A 130 -22.78 -3.30 -5.45
CA ALA A 130 -23.11 -4.74 -5.50
C ALA A 130 -22.27 -5.60 -6.47
N GLU A 131 -21.94 -5.10 -7.67
CA GLU A 131 -21.11 -5.81 -8.66
C GLU A 131 -19.70 -5.21 -8.81
N GLY A 132 -19.37 -4.21 -8.00
CA GLY A 132 -18.07 -3.55 -8.02
C GLY A 132 -17.00 -4.33 -7.27
N SER A 133 -15.75 -3.96 -7.51
CA SER A 133 -14.59 -4.45 -6.76
C SER A 133 -13.84 -3.28 -6.15
N LEU A 134 -13.14 -3.52 -5.04
CA LEU A 134 -12.20 -2.56 -4.46
C LEU A 134 -10.83 -2.58 -5.16
N CYS A 135 -10.60 -3.54 -6.07
CA CYS A 135 -9.40 -3.67 -6.88
C CYS A 135 -9.75 -3.97 -8.36
N THR A 136 -9.01 -3.39 -9.29
CA THR A 136 -9.23 -3.56 -10.74
C THR A 136 -9.04 -4.99 -11.23
N ASP A 137 -8.25 -5.82 -10.53
CA ASP A 137 -8.00 -7.22 -10.93
C ASP A 137 -9.03 -8.21 -10.38
N GLY A 138 -10.01 -7.73 -9.60
CA GLY A 138 -11.06 -8.54 -8.97
C GLY A 138 -10.56 -9.54 -7.93
N GLN A 139 -9.28 -9.55 -7.60
CA GLN A 139 -8.71 -10.52 -6.67
C GLN A 139 -8.96 -10.10 -5.22
N PRO A 140 -9.10 -11.07 -4.30
CA PRO A 140 -9.21 -10.78 -2.87
C PRO A 140 -7.97 -10.02 -2.37
N MET A 141 -8.20 -9.01 -1.54
CA MET A 141 -7.14 -8.27 -0.86
C MET A 141 -7.39 -8.21 0.65
N PRO A 142 -6.35 -7.95 1.48
CA PRO A 142 -6.56 -7.78 2.91
C PRO A 142 -7.43 -6.54 3.17
N LEU A 143 -8.65 -6.76 3.66
CA LEU A 143 -9.60 -5.66 3.90
C LEU A 143 -9.45 -5.01 5.27
N TYR A 144 -9.04 -5.81 6.26
CA TYR A 144 -8.97 -5.42 7.68
C TYR A 144 -7.57 -5.66 8.25
N TRP A 145 -7.26 -4.98 9.35
CA TRP A 145 -5.93 -5.01 9.97
C TRP A 145 -5.52 -6.43 10.35
N ARG A 146 -4.29 -6.81 9.97
CA ARG A 146 -3.70 -8.12 10.25
C ARG A 146 -2.24 -7.95 10.64
N LEU A 147 -1.66 -8.95 11.29
CA LEU A 147 -0.21 -8.99 11.44
C LEU A 147 0.43 -9.10 10.05
N PRO A 148 1.40 -8.24 9.71
CA PRO A 148 2.09 -8.33 8.43
C PRO A 148 2.73 -9.69 8.26
N LEU A 149 2.76 -10.19 7.03
CA LEU A 149 3.45 -11.44 6.74
C LEU A 149 4.94 -11.21 7.01
N LYS A 150 5.49 -11.87 8.07
CA LYS A 150 6.92 -11.78 8.44
C LYS A 150 7.88 -12.22 7.32
N ALA A 151 7.36 -12.76 6.21
CA ALA A 151 8.10 -13.52 5.22
C ALA A 151 8.38 -12.80 3.89
N SER A 152 7.89 -11.58 3.63
CA SER A 152 7.95 -10.98 2.29
C SER A 152 8.90 -9.78 2.17
N VAL A 153 10.13 -9.92 2.68
CA VAL A 153 11.22 -9.29 1.93
C VAL A 153 11.35 -10.14 0.67
N THR A 154 10.87 -9.65 -0.47
CA THR A 154 11.09 -10.30 -1.76
C THR A 154 12.59 -10.49 -1.92
N GLN A 155 13.07 -11.72 -1.74
CA GLN A 155 14.46 -12.02 -2.03
C GLN A 155 14.68 -11.73 -3.52
N LYS A 156 15.66 -10.87 -3.85
CA LYS A 156 16.00 -10.52 -5.25
C LYS A 156 16.20 -11.77 -6.14
N SER A 157 16.52 -12.92 -5.55
CA SER A 157 16.60 -14.24 -6.21
C SER A 157 15.28 -14.69 -6.86
N ARG A 158 14.13 -14.35 -6.28
CA ARG A 158 12.78 -14.73 -6.72
C ARG A 158 12.20 -13.85 -7.83
N LEU A 159 12.87 -12.75 -8.17
CA LEU A 159 12.47 -11.89 -9.27
C LEU A 159 12.61 -12.64 -10.61
N SER A 160 11.64 -12.43 -11.50
CA SER A 160 11.71 -12.88 -12.89
C SER A 160 12.91 -12.25 -13.60
N ARG A 161 13.27 -12.76 -14.79
CA ARG A 161 14.36 -12.16 -15.58
C ARG A 161 14.06 -10.71 -15.95
N GLU A 162 12.82 -10.41 -16.31
CA GLU A 162 12.36 -9.05 -16.67
C GLU A 162 12.37 -8.13 -15.45
N GLU A 163 11.94 -8.62 -14.29
CA GLU A 163 11.98 -7.86 -13.03
C GLU A 163 13.41 -7.56 -12.57
N LYS A 164 14.35 -8.48 -12.83
CA LYS A 164 15.78 -8.25 -12.54
C LYS A 164 16.36 -7.15 -13.42
N VAL A 165 16.02 -7.12 -14.72
CA VAL A 165 16.44 -6.05 -15.63
C VAL A 165 15.83 -4.72 -15.20
N THR A 166 14.54 -4.72 -14.87
CA THR A 166 13.84 -3.53 -14.36
C THR A 166 14.49 -3.00 -13.09
N LEU A 167 14.80 -3.89 -12.14
CA LEU A 167 15.48 -3.53 -10.90
C LEU A 167 16.86 -2.91 -11.16
N GLN A 168 17.65 -3.49 -12.06
CA GLN A 168 18.97 -2.95 -12.42
C GLN A 168 18.86 -1.54 -12.99
N LEU A 169 17.93 -1.32 -13.91
CA LEU A 169 17.67 0.00 -14.50
C LEU A 169 17.27 1.03 -13.43
N LEU A 170 16.45 0.63 -12.46
CA LEU A 170 16.02 1.51 -11.37
C LEU A 170 17.15 1.81 -10.38
N ASP A 171 18.05 0.85 -10.12
CA ASP A 171 19.23 1.02 -9.27
C ASP A 171 20.28 1.97 -9.91
N GLU A 172 20.19 2.24 -11.22
CA GLU A 172 21.05 3.20 -11.96
C GLU A 172 20.50 4.64 -11.98
N LEU A 173 19.32 4.89 -11.44
CA LEU A 173 18.77 6.24 -11.34
C LEU A 173 19.63 7.11 -10.39
N PRO A 174 19.82 8.41 -10.71
CA PRO A 174 20.65 9.32 -9.94
C PRO A 174 20.09 9.64 -8.54
#